data_AF-A0A9W2XCA2-F1
#
_entry.id   AF-A0A9W2XCA2-F1
#
_cell.length_a   1.000
_cell.length_b   1.000
_cell.length_c   1.000
_cell.angle_alpha   90.00
_cell.angle_beta   90.00
_cell.angle_gamma   90.00
#
_symmetry.space_group_name_H-M   'P 1'
#
loop_
_entity.id
_entity.type
_entity.pdbx_description
1 polymer ?
#
loop_
_entity_poly.entity_id
_entity_poly.type
_entity_poly.pdbx_seq_one_letter_code
_entity_poly.pdbx_strand_id
1 'polypeptide(L)'
;MCSLFFLKQQENGPSSTPPGSNSASRMWPPNRGGIGAFLKNAWNKEPVIFVSCAIGLVGLALPFISPITKYSGMINSSVPYTYPVPVRDDGNMPDVPAHPREPKGNNLEWLKKL
;
A
#
# COMPACT_ATOMS: atom_id res chain seq x y z
N MET A 1 -18.25 12.03 0.07
CA MET A 1 -17.62 13.35 -0.17
C MET A 1 -16.51 13.33 -1.23
N CYS A 2 -15.66 12.29 -1.36
CA CYS A 2 -14.70 12.20 -2.49
C CYS A 2 -15.34 12.10 -3.89
N SER A 3 -16.52 11.48 -4.00
CA SER A 3 -17.16 11.23 -5.31
C SER A 3 -17.72 12.50 -5.99
N LEU A 4 -18.19 13.48 -5.21
CA LEU A 4 -18.65 14.76 -5.76
C LEU A 4 -17.50 15.66 -6.24
N PHE A 5 -16.34 15.61 -5.57
CA PHE A 5 -15.17 16.39 -6.00
C PHE A 5 -14.60 15.84 -7.32
N PHE A 6 -14.63 14.51 -7.50
CA PHE A 6 -14.18 13.85 -8.73
C PHE A 6 -15.11 14.11 -9.93
N LEU A 7 -16.44 14.19 -9.71
CA LEU A 7 -17.38 14.59 -10.77
C LEU A 7 -17.24 16.07 -11.15
N LYS A 8 -16.97 16.96 -10.19
CA LYS A 8 -16.71 18.39 -10.47
C LYS A 8 -15.41 18.59 -11.27
N GLN A 9 -14.45 17.67 -11.19
CA GLN A 9 -13.21 17.72 -12.01
C GLN A 9 -13.37 17.25 -13.45
N GLN A 10 -14.33 16.37 -13.75
CA GLN A 10 -14.65 16.05 -15.15
C GLN A 10 -15.41 17.17 -15.86
N GLU A 11 -16.20 17.96 -15.13
CA GLU A 11 -16.88 19.14 -15.67
C GLU A 11 -15.93 20.30 -15.98
N ASN A 12 -14.80 20.40 -15.25
CA ASN A 12 -13.81 21.47 -15.37
C ASN A 12 -12.50 21.01 -16.03
N GLY A 13 -12.57 20.04 -16.94
CA GLY A 13 -11.50 19.82 -17.92
C GLY A 13 -11.29 21.06 -18.80
N PRO A 14 -10.07 21.32 -19.31
CA PRO A 14 -9.67 22.62 -19.82
C PRO A 14 -10.50 23.06 -21.04
N SER A 15 -11.44 23.99 -20.82
CA SER A 15 -12.04 24.78 -21.89
C SER A 15 -11.02 25.83 -22.37
N SER A 16 -10.09 25.41 -23.22
CA SER A 16 -9.27 26.34 -24.00
C SER A 16 -9.59 26.17 -25.48
N THR A 17 -10.70 26.74 -25.92
CA THR A 17 -10.97 27.01 -27.33
C THR A 17 -11.09 28.52 -27.53
N PRO A 18 -10.07 29.21 -28.07
CA PRO A 18 -10.30 30.43 -28.82
C PRO A 18 -11.07 30.10 -30.12
N PRO A 19 -11.86 31.04 -30.67
CA PRO A 19 -12.80 30.74 -31.74
C PRO A 19 -12.05 30.48 -33.06
N GLY A 20 -12.32 29.33 -33.66
CA GLY A 20 -12.01 29.06 -35.06
C GLY A 20 -10.65 28.42 -35.32
N SER A 21 -10.66 27.10 -35.60
CA SER A 21 -9.94 26.46 -36.72
C SER A 21 -9.80 24.94 -36.47
N ASN A 22 -10.73 24.20 -37.08
CA ASN A 22 -10.46 22.98 -37.85
C ASN A 22 -9.77 21.78 -37.16
N SER A 23 -10.62 20.82 -36.74
CA SER A 23 -10.51 19.38 -36.99
C SER A 23 -9.18 18.83 -37.57
N ALA A 24 -8.09 18.79 -36.81
CA ALA A 24 -6.93 17.95 -37.10
C ALA A 24 -5.92 17.96 -35.94
N SER A 25 -6.05 17.05 -34.97
CA SER A 25 -4.94 16.46 -34.18
C SER A 25 -5.44 15.71 -32.93
N ARG A 26 -6.37 14.76 -33.13
CA ARG A 26 -6.32 13.53 -32.30
C ARG A 26 -5.15 12.70 -32.80
N MET A 27 -3.95 12.92 -32.28
CA MET A 27 -2.90 11.89 -32.31
C MET A 27 -1.84 12.22 -31.26
N TRP A 28 -2.05 11.74 -30.03
CA TRP A 28 -0.98 11.74 -29.04
C TRP A 28 0.13 10.82 -29.58
N PRO A 29 1.36 11.31 -29.81
CA PRO A 29 2.47 10.40 -30.04
C PRO A 29 2.68 9.59 -28.75
N PRO A 30 3.03 8.30 -28.80
CA PRO A 30 3.38 7.52 -27.60
C PRO A 30 4.77 7.96 -27.13
N ASN A 31 4.90 9.20 -26.69
CA ASN A 31 6.16 9.76 -26.25
C ASN A 31 6.06 10.09 -24.76
N ARG A 32 7.02 9.59 -23.99
CA ARG A 32 7.10 9.65 -22.52
C ARG A 32 7.08 11.07 -21.92
N GLY A 33 7.07 12.11 -22.75
CA GLY A 33 7.10 13.52 -22.34
C GLY A 33 5.76 14.13 -21.91
N GLY A 34 4.62 13.56 -22.31
CA GLY A 34 3.33 14.17 -21.96
C GLY A 34 2.92 13.94 -20.51
N ILE A 35 3.24 12.77 -19.92
CA ILE A 35 2.93 12.46 -18.52
C ILE A 35 3.64 13.43 -17.56
N GLY A 36 4.88 13.82 -17.87
CA GLY A 36 5.64 14.80 -17.07
C GLY A 36 5.06 16.22 -17.13
N ALA A 37 4.52 16.63 -18.29
CA ALA A 37 3.84 17.92 -18.43
C ALA A 37 2.50 17.95 -17.69
N PHE A 38 1.72 16.86 -17.75
CA PHE A 38 0.50 16.68 -16.96
C PHE A 38 0.78 16.66 -15.46
N LEU A 39 1.88 16.05 -15.00
CA LEU A 39 2.26 16.01 -13.59
C LEU A 39 2.56 17.41 -13.03
N LYS A 40 3.36 18.21 -13.77
CA LYS A 40 3.67 19.60 -13.39
C LYS A 40 2.41 20.48 -13.40
N ASN A 41 1.52 20.27 -14.36
CA ASN A 41 0.24 20.99 -14.43
C ASN A 41 -0.72 20.59 -13.29
N ALA A 42 -0.83 19.30 -12.96
CA ALA A 42 -1.67 18.79 -11.89
C ALA A 42 -1.21 19.26 -10.50
N TRP A 43 0.10 19.37 -10.28
CA TRP A 43 0.65 19.92 -9.02
C TRP A 43 0.33 21.42 -8.85
N ASN A 44 0.42 22.21 -9.93
CA ASN A 44 0.19 23.66 -9.87
C ASN A 44 -1.28 24.05 -9.79
N LYS A 45 -2.17 23.24 -10.38
CA LYS A 45 -3.62 23.50 -10.37
C LYS A 45 -4.28 22.90 -9.14
N GLU A 46 -4.01 21.63 -8.84
CA GLU A 46 -4.77 20.86 -7.85
C GLU A 46 -3.90 19.90 -7.05
N PRO A 47 -3.01 20.45 -6.19
CA PRO A 47 -2.07 19.65 -5.42
C PRO A 47 -2.77 18.67 -4.48
N VAL A 48 -3.95 19.02 -3.96
CA VAL A 48 -4.71 18.19 -3.00
C VAL A 48 -5.19 16.88 -3.64
N ILE A 49 -5.71 16.93 -4.87
CA ILE A 49 -6.20 15.73 -5.57
C ILE A 49 -5.00 14.89 -6.02
N PHE A 50 -3.93 15.53 -6.49
CA PHE A 50 -2.72 14.83 -6.89
C PHE A 50 -2.07 14.07 -5.72
N VAL A 51 -1.89 14.74 -4.57
CA VAL A 51 -1.29 14.14 -3.38
C VAL A 51 -2.18 13.05 -2.79
N SER A 52 -3.51 13.22 -2.76
CA SER A 52 -4.41 12.16 -2.27
C SER A 52 -4.37 10.90 -3.13
N CYS A 53 -4.34 11.04 -4.45
CA CYS A 53 -4.18 9.92 -5.37
C CYS A 53 -2.81 9.24 -5.21
N ALA A 54 -1.73 10.03 -5.10
CA ALA A 54 -0.38 9.51 -4.90
C ALA A 54 -0.25 8.74 -3.58
N ILE A 55 -0.75 9.27 -2.46
CA ILE A 55 -0.73 8.59 -1.17
C ILE A 55 -1.60 7.33 -1.19
N GLY A 56 -2.75 7.36 -1.89
CA GLY A 56 -3.59 6.17 -2.05
C GLY A 56 -2.87 5.03 -2.79
N LEU A 57 -2.19 5.34 -3.90
CA LEU A 57 -1.41 4.36 -4.66
C LEU A 57 -0.18 3.86 -3.89
N VAL A 58 0.53 4.77 -3.23
CA VAL A 58 1.69 4.44 -2.40
C VAL A 58 1.27 3.57 -1.21
N GLY A 59 0.16 3.90 -0.55
CA GLY A 59 -0.38 3.11 0.57
C GLY A 59 -0.81 1.70 0.16
N LEU A 60 -1.24 1.49 -1.08
CA LEU A 60 -1.54 0.15 -1.60
C LEU A 60 -0.27 -0.61 -2.02
N ALA A 61 0.73 0.06 -2.58
CA ALA A 61 1.95 -0.58 -3.07
C ALA A 61 2.96 -0.90 -1.95
N LEU A 62 3.11 0.00 -0.98
CA LEU A 62 4.04 -0.15 0.15
C LEU A 62 3.90 -1.45 0.95
N PRO A 63 2.70 -1.95 1.31
CA PRO A 63 2.60 -3.19 2.08
C PRO A 63 3.15 -4.42 1.34
N PHE A 64 3.11 -4.44 0.00
CA PHE A 64 3.65 -5.54 -0.82
C PHE A 64 5.16 -5.45 -1.04
N ILE A 65 5.71 -4.24 -1.07
CA ILE A 65 7.14 -4.01 -1.32
C ILE A 65 7.94 -4.03 -0.01
N SER A 66 7.31 -3.65 1.10
CA SER A 66 8.00 -3.50 2.38
C SER A 66 8.28 -4.87 3.02
N PRO A 67 9.56 -5.24 3.23
CA PRO A 67 9.91 -6.46 3.98
C PRO A 67 9.53 -6.35 5.46
N ILE A 68 9.18 -5.15 5.95
CA ILE A 68 8.81 -4.88 7.35
C ILE A 68 7.38 -5.34 7.66
N THR A 69 6.49 -5.36 6.66
CA THR A 69 5.11 -5.84 6.82
C THR A 69 5.07 -7.28 7.34
N LYS A 70 6.05 -8.12 6.97
CA LYS A 70 6.19 -9.48 7.48
C LYS A 70 6.39 -9.52 8.99
N TYR A 71 7.26 -8.67 9.54
CA TYR A 71 7.51 -8.61 10.98
C TYR A 71 6.29 -8.12 11.76
N SER A 72 5.52 -7.18 11.19
CA SER A 72 4.27 -6.72 11.80
C SER A 72 3.26 -7.87 11.99
N GLY A 73 3.09 -8.72 10.97
CA GLY A 73 2.26 -9.92 11.07
C GLY A 73 2.79 -10.93 12.07
N MET A 74 4.10 -11.19 12.07
CA MET A 74 4.75 -12.11 13.00
C MET A 74 4.64 -11.65 14.46
N ILE A 75 4.71 -10.34 14.74
CA ILE A 75 4.51 -9.78 16.09
C ILE A 75 3.09 -10.11 16.57
N ASN A 76 2.08 -9.83 15.74
CA ASN A 76 0.69 -10.05 16.12
C ASN A 76 0.38 -11.52 16.42
N SER A 77 0.94 -12.46 15.65
CA SER A 77 0.78 -13.90 15.92
C SER A 77 1.55 -14.39 17.14
N SER A 78 2.56 -13.66 17.59
CA SER A 78 3.45 -14.08 18.68
C SER A 78 2.96 -13.60 20.05
N VAL A 79 1.93 -12.75 20.11
CA VAL A 79 1.38 -12.23 21.38
C VAL A 79 0.29 -13.20 21.89
N PRO A 80 0.49 -13.86 23.04
CA PRO A 80 -0.49 -14.76 23.61
C PRO A 80 -1.58 -13.98 24.35
N TYR A 81 -2.71 -13.70 23.69
CA TYR A 81 -3.89 -13.11 24.35
C TYR A 81 -4.72 -14.13 25.13
N THR A 82 -4.65 -15.40 24.72
CA THR A 82 -5.30 -16.52 25.40
C THR A 82 -4.23 -17.35 26.09
N TYR A 83 -4.53 -17.85 27.29
CA TYR A 83 -3.62 -18.71 28.02
C TYR A 83 -3.33 -19.99 27.19
N PRO A 84 -2.05 -20.29 26.87
CA PRO A 84 -1.71 -21.45 26.07
C PRO A 84 -1.92 -22.72 26.90
N VAL A 85 -2.95 -23.49 26.55
CA VAL A 85 -3.26 -24.76 27.21
C VAL A 85 -2.25 -25.83 26.78
N PRO A 86 -1.53 -26.48 27.71
CA PRO A 86 -0.61 -27.56 27.38
C PRO A 86 -1.34 -28.74 26.72
N VAL A 87 -0.74 -29.28 25.67
CA VAL A 87 -1.22 -30.49 25.01
C VAL A 87 -0.85 -31.71 25.87
N ARG A 88 -1.71 -32.74 25.90
CA ARG A 88 -1.38 -34.01 26.55
C ARG A 88 -0.29 -34.72 25.76
N ASP A 89 0.66 -35.33 26.47
CA ASP A 89 1.77 -36.04 25.84
C ASP A 89 1.37 -37.46 25.45
N ASP A 90 1.34 -37.74 24.14
CA ASP A 90 1.10 -39.06 23.56
C ASP A 90 2.43 -39.84 23.30
N GLY A 91 3.57 -39.28 23.67
CA GLY A 91 4.90 -39.89 23.54
C GLY A 91 5.54 -39.79 22.15
N ASN A 92 4.81 -39.30 21.14
CA ASN A 92 5.28 -39.09 19.77
C ASN A 92 4.96 -37.66 19.25
N MET A 93 5.35 -36.65 20.01
CA MET A 93 5.20 -35.23 19.63
C MET A 93 6.55 -34.51 19.67
N PRO A 94 7.42 -34.73 18.66
CA PRO A 94 8.71 -34.09 18.66
C PRO A 94 8.58 -32.57 18.56
N ASP A 95 7.58 -31.99 17.92
CA ASP A 95 7.47 -30.54 17.69
C ASP A 95 7.07 -29.70 18.91
N VAL A 96 6.49 -30.32 19.95
CA VAL A 96 5.98 -29.60 21.13
C VAL A 96 7.01 -29.62 22.26
N PRO A 97 7.38 -28.46 22.83
CA PRO A 97 8.31 -28.40 23.95
C PRO A 97 7.66 -28.93 25.24
N ALA A 98 8.42 -29.69 26.03
CA ALA A 98 7.99 -30.13 27.36
C ALA A 98 8.13 -29.01 28.40
N HIS A 99 9.01 -28.03 28.14
CA HIS A 99 9.26 -26.91 29.05
C HIS A 99 9.53 -25.61 28.29
N PRO A 100 9.13 -24.43 28.83
CA PRO A 100 9.28 -23.14 28.12
C PRO A 100 10.71 -22.72 27.80
N ARG A 101 11.71 -23.31 28.48
CA ARG A 101 13.13 -23.01 28.28
C ARG A 101 13.79 -23.91 27.22
N GLU A 102 13.06 -24.85 26.65
CA GLU A 102 13.61 -25.71 25.61
C GLU A 102 13.86 -24.92 24.32
N PRO A 103 14.90 -25.28 23.54
CA PRO A 103 15.18 -24.64 22.25
C PRO A 103 14.13 -24.98 21.17
N LYS A 104 13.09 -25.73 21.54
CA LYS A 104 12.06 -26.26 20.66
C LYS A 104 10.83 -25.36 20.70
N GLY A 105 10.24 -25.10 19.53
CA GLY A 105 9.10 -24.19 19.38
C GLY A 105 9.48 -22.80 18.87
N ASN A 106 8.52 -21.87 18.90
CA ASN A 106 8.69 -20.55 18.30
C ASN A 106 9.56 -19.66 19.18
N ASN A 107 10.80 -19.42 18.75
CA ASN A 107 11.71 -18.49 19.43
C ASN A 107 11.49 -17.03 18.97
N LEU A 108 11.63 -16.11 19.90
CA LEU A 108 11.45 -14.66 19.68
C LEU A 108 12.79 -13.92 19.52
N GLU A 109 13.87 -14.64 19.17
CA GLU A 109 15.21 -14.04 19.01
C GLU A 109 15.27 -13.03 17.86
N TRP A 110 14.45 -13.21 16.82
CA TRP A 110 14.31 -12.23 15.74
C TRP A 110 13.66 -10.93 16.22
N LEU A 111 12.72 -10.99 17.18
CA LEU A 111 12.05 -9.82 17.74
C LEU A 111 12.97 -9.04 18.68
N LYS A 112 13.85 -9.73 19.40
CA LYS A 112 14.87 -9.10 20.28
C LYS A 112 15.96 -8.36 19.50
N LYS A 113 16.20 -8.76 18.25
CA LYS A 113 17.26 -8.23 17.38
C LYS A 113 16.75 -7.21 16.36
N LEU A 114 15.43 -6.98 16.33
CA LEU A 114 14.78 -5.98 15.49
C LEU A 114 15.12 -4.57 15.98
#